data_AF-A0A0M3D650-F1
#
_entry.id   AF-A0A0M3D650-F1
#
_cell.length_a   1.000
_cell.length_b   1.000
_cell.length_c   1.000
_cell.angle_alpha   90.00
_cell.angle_beta   90.00
_cell.angle_gamma   90.00
#
_symmetry.space_group_name_H-M   'P 1'
#
loop_
_entity.id
_entity.type
_entity.pdbx_description
1 polymer ?
#
loop_
_entity_poly.entity_id
_entity_poly.type
_entity_poly.pdbx_seq_one_letter_code
_entity_poly.pdbx_strand_id
1 'polypeptide(L)'
;MADNDKKDASSGSTPAGSAPATSRSTTSTPEPPAGWVPTPEAKAKATRFRWIAGILWAVAIIGEGVGIFWLLRQRVFVGEDGTLVRNRDTGLLEEQGVTATFPQWAFITLLVLLVVIAALSITGSVLWKKANRLDPARRADKTRFFVQNQLGAIIAVVAFLPLVILIFLNKDMDKGQKATAGIVGVVLAALALFVGADFNPPSVEQYTADQSAVIQLLGKDEVVWVDGGKVYHVCDEVPAIQTGSEIRTGTTAQAVEAGKIRLTLQFGSELRACGLPVPENDEEITEALRAIQAGQVDTVLPAPVWADPAEAPIVVEEAPAP
;
A
#
# COMPACT_ATOMS: atom_id res chain seq x y z
N MET A 1 -89.46 11.42 24.66
CA MET A 1 -88.84 10.34 25.47
C MET A 1 -87.41 10.20 24.96
N ALA A 2 -86.43 10.20 25.87
CA ALA A 2 -84.98 10.20 25.66
C ALA A 2 -84.50 9.18 24.58
N ASP A 3 -83.34 9.31 23.93
CA ASP A 3 -82.04 9.65 24.49
C ASP A 3 -80.97 9.87 23.40
N ASN A 4 -79.91 10.57 23.80
CA ASN A 4 -78.50 10.54 23.35
C ASN A 4 -78.02 10.90 21.94
N ASP A 5 -77.36 12.08 21.89
CA ASP A 5 -75.92 12.30 21.71
C ASP A 5 -75.11 11.57 20.60
N LYS A 6 -74.63 12.41 19.67
CA LYS A 6 -73.21 12.68 19.36
C LYS A 6 -72.36 11.65 18.59
N LYS A 7 -72.31 11.96 17.29
CA LYS A 7 -71.14 12.35 16.47
C LYS A 7 -69.99 11.36 16.15
N ASP A 8 -69.79 11.33 14.84
CA ASP A 8 -68.53 11.40 14.06
C ASP A 8 -67.71 10.10 13.99
N ALA A 9 -67.82 9.32 12.91
CA ALA A 9 -67.27 9.51 11.55
C ALA A 9 -65.80 9.07 11.43
N SER A 10 -65.58 7.93 10.77
CA SER A 10 -64.99 7.90 9.41
C SER A 10 -64.47 6.49 9.11
N SER A 11 -65.02 5.92 8.04
CA SER A 11 -64.86 4.56 7.55
C SER A 11 -63.50 4.30 6.88
N GLY A 12 -62.91 3.15 7.20
CA GLY A 12 -61.85 2.54 6.42
C GLY A 12 -62.36 1.58 5.32
N SER A 13 -61.38 1.17 4.50
CA SER A 13 -61.23 -0.12 3.78
C SER A 13 -62.15 -0.40 2.56
N THR A 14 -61.65 -0.43 1.30
CA THR A 14 -60.95 -1.56 0.58
C THR A 14 -61.86 -2.01 -0.61
N PRO A 15 -61.51 -2.84 -1.65
CA PRO A 15 -60.26 -3.37 -2.25
C PRO A 15 -60.16 -3.15 -3.79
N ALA A 16 -59.06 -3.58 -4.45
CA ALA A 16 -59.09 -4.52 -5.60
C ALA A 16 -57.70 -4.67 -6.26
N GLY A 17 -57.37 -5.90 -6.66
CA GLY A 17 -56.05 -6.33 -7.13
C GLY A 17 -55.78 -6.17 -8.62
N SER A 18 -54.53 -6.45 -9.01
CA SER A 18 -54.10 -7.24 -10.19
C SER A 18 -52.56 -7.24 -10.28
N ALA A 19 -51.96 -8.43 -10.46
CA ALA A 19 -50.54 -8.67 -10.72
C ALA A 19 -50.25 -8.64 -12.25
N PRO A 20 -49.03 -8.93 -12.76
CA PRO A 20 -47.68 -8.57 -12.33
C PRO A 20 -46.96 -7.71 -13.40
N ALA A 21 -46.15 -6.73 -13.01
CA ALA A 21 -45.34 -5.96 -13.97
C ALA A 21 -43.98 -6.64 -14.20
N THR A 22 -43.80 -7.02 -15.45
CA THR A 22 -42.65 -7.62 -16.11
C THR A 22 -41.32 -6.94 -15.76
N SER A 23 -40.32 -7.78 -15.52
CA SER A 23 -38.89 -7.48 -15.45
C SER A 23 -38.45 -6.43 -16.47
N ARG A 24 -37.85 -5.34 -16.00
CA ARG A 24 -36.97 -4.50 -16.83
C ARG A 24 -35.57 -4.57 -16.22
N SER A 25 -34.79 -5.53 -16.70
CA SER A 25 -33.36 -5.61 -16.47
C SER A 25 -32.74 -4.40 -17.16
N THR A 26 -32.41 -3.36 -16.38
CA THR A 26 -31.60 -2.24 -16.88
C THR A 26 -30.16 -2.71 -16.92
N THR A 27 -29.73 -3.25 -18.05
CA THR A 27 -28.31 -3.36 -18.39
C THR A 27 -27.81 -1.95 -18.67
N SER A 28 -27.49 -1.21 -17.60
CA SER A 28 -26.64 -0.05 -17.69
C SER A 28 -25.21 -0.55 -17.90
N THR A 29 -24.74 -0.57 -19.15
CA THR A 29 -23.30 -0.58 -19.41
C THR A 29 -22.74 0.67 -18.72
N PRO A 30 -21.87 0.55 -17.70
CA PRO A 30 -21.28 1.73 -17.08
C PRO A 30 -20.41 2.44 -18.13
N GLU A 31 -20.56 3.75 -18.21
CA GLU A 31 -19.59 4.65 -18.84
C GLU A 31 -18.17 4.27 -18.36
N PRO A 32 -17.15 4.22 -19.24
CA PRO A 32 -15.80 3.92 -18.82
C PRO A 32 -15.39 4.93 -17.74
N PRO A 33 -14.81 4.48 -16.61
CA PRO A 33 -14.38 5.39 -15.57
C PRO A 33 -13.37 6.39 -16.15
N ALA A 34 -13.46 7.67 -15.77
CA ALA A 34 -12.56 8.75 -16.21
C ALA A 34 -11.08 8.58 -15.79
N GLY A 35 -10.68 7.39 -15.36
CA GLY A 35 -9.32 7.04 -14.97
C GLY A 35 -9.19 5.54 -14.71
N TRP A 36 -7.95 5.08 -14.71
CA TRP A 36 -7.59 3.67 -14.51
C TRP A 36 -8.27 3.05 -13.28
N VAL A 37 -8.76 1.82 -13.42
CA VAL A 37 -9.41 1.05 -12.36
C VAL A 37 -8.75 -0.33 -12.26
N PRO A 38 -8.44 -0.80 -11.04
CA PRO A 38 -7.87 -2.13 -10.86
C PRO A 38 -8.88 -3.21 -11.23
N THR A 39 -8.38 -4.35 -11.70
CA THR A 39 -9.21 -5.54 -11.87
C THR A 39 -9.85 -5.96 -10.53
N PRO A 40 -10.99 -6.66 -10.53
CA PRO A 40 -11.59 -7.18 -9.30
C PRO A 40 -10.62 -8.07 -8.50
N GLU A 41 -9.80 -8.86 -9.21
CA GLU A 41 -8.81 -9.73 -8.60
C GLU A 41 -7.64 -8.95 -7.99
N ALA A 42 -7.10 -7.95 -8.70
CA ALA A 42 -6.08 -7.04 -8.16
C ALA A 42 -6.58 -6.32 -6.90
N LYS A 43 -7.83 -5.84 -6.91
CA LYS A 43 -8.46 -5.19 -5.76
C LYS A 43 -8.63 -6.15 -4.57
N ALA A 44 -9.03 -7.39 -4.82
CA ALA A 44 -9.14 -8.42 -3.78
C ALA A 44 -7.76 -8.77 -3.19
N LYS A 45 -6.73 -8.96 -4.03
CA LYS A 45 -5.34 -9.18 -3.63
C LYS A 45 -4.80 -8.02 -2.79
N ALA A 46 -5.01 -6.77 -3.24
CA ALA A 46 -4.62 -5.57 -2.51
C ALA A 46 -5.26 -5.51 -1.13
N THR A 47 -6.56 -5.77 -1.04
CA THR A 47 -7.30 -5.80 0.23
C THR A 47 -6.73 -6.86 1.18
N ARG A 48 -6.47 -8.08 0.68
CA ARG A 48 -5.85 -9.15 1.46
C ARG A 48 -4.47 -8.75 1.99
N PHE A 49 -3.62 -8.18 1.14
CA PHE A 49 -2.28 -7.72 1.55
C PHE A 49 -2.34 -6.62 2.62
N ARG A 50 -3.28 -5.67 2.51
CA ARG A 50 -3.47 -4.63 3.54
C ARG A 50 -3.88 -5.22 4.89
N TRP A 51 -4.80 -6.18 4.90
CA TRP A 51 -5.20 -6.87 6.13
C TRP A 51 -4.05 -7.64 6.77
N ILE A 52 -3.32 -8.43 5.98
CA ILE A 52 -2.15 -9.16 6.49
C ILE A 52 -1.09 -8.20 7.03
N ALA A 53 -0.79 -7.13 6.29
CA ALA A 53 0.15 -6.10 6.73
C ALA A 53 -0.30 -5.45 8.06
N GLY A 54 -1.58 -5.07 8.16
CA GLY A 54 -2.16 -4.51 9.38
C GLY A 54 -2.05 -5.46 10.58
N ILE A 55 -2.26 -6.76 10.38
CA ILE A 55 -2.10 -7.78 11.44
C ILE A 55 -0.63 -7.90 11.86
N LEU A 56 0.30 -7.98 10.91
CA LEU A 56 1.73 -8.07 11.22
C LEU A 56 2.21 -6.85 12.01
N TRP A 57 1.74 -5.66 11.64
CA TRP A 57 2.01 -4.43 12.36
C TRP A 57 1.38 -4.39 13.75
N ALA A 58 0.14 -4.84 13.90
CA ALA A 58 -0.49 -4.94 15.21
C ALA A 58 0.28 -5.89 16.13
N VAL A 59 0.73 -7.05 15.62
CA VAL A 59 1.56 -7.99 16.38
C VAL A 59 2.90 -7.37 16.75
N ALA A 60 3.53 -6.60 15.85
CA ALA A 60 4.77 -5.89 16.14
C ALA A 60 4.60 -4.85 17.27
N ILE A 61 3.53 -4.04 17.23
CA ILE A 61 3.22 -3.05 18.26
C ILE A 61 2.87 -3.71 19.60
N ILE A 62 2.14 -4.84 19.58
CA ILE A 62 1.89 -5.62 20.80
C ILE A 62 3.20 -6.15 21.36
N GLY A 63 4.09 -6.68 20.53
CA GLY A 63 5.43 -7.14 20.92
C GLY A 63 6.25 -6.01 21.55
N GLU A 64 6.20 -4.81 20.97
CA GLU A 64 6.80 -3.61 21.53
C GLU A 64 6.22 -3.29 22.92
N GLY A 65 4.90 -3.30 23.06
CA GLY A 65 4.20 -3.10 24.32
C GLY A 65 4.62 -4.12 25.39
N VAL A 66 4.76 -5.40 25.04
CA VAL A 66 5.30 -6.43 25.94
C VAL A 66 6.75 -6.13 26.32
N GLY A 67 7.56 -5.70 25.35
CA GLY A 67 8.92 -5.22 25.60
C GLY A 67 8.96 -4.12 26.66
N ILE A 68 8.12 -3.09 26.50
CA ILE A 68 8.06 -1.92 27.36
C ILE A 68 7.49 -2.23 28.75
N PHE A 69 6.30 -2.83 28.80
CA PHE A 69 5.54 -2.95 30.04
C PHE A 69 5.90 -4.18 30.87
N TRP A 70 6.53 -5.19 30.27
CA TRP A 70 6.90 -6.42 30.97
C TRP A 70 8.41 -6.69 30.93
N LEU A 71 9.03 -6.69 29.74
CA LEU A 71 10.43 -7.13 29.60
C LEU A 71 11.41 -6.13 30.21
N LEU A 72 11.28 -4.83 29.92
CA LEU A 72 12.15 -3.79 30.47
C LEU A 72 12.00 -3.60 31.99
N ARG A 73 10.98 -4.20 32.61
CA ARG A 73 10.76 -4.18 34.07
C ARG A 73 11.38 -5.37 34.81
N GLN A 74 11.99 -6.32 34.10
CA GLN A 74 12.66 -7.45 34.72
C GLN A 74 13.92 -6.97 35.46
N ARG A 75 14.05 -7.37 36.72
CA ARG A 75 15.19 -7.02 37.57
C ARG A 75 15.57 -8.20 38.46
N VAL A 76 16.86 -8.39 38.65
CA VAL A 76 17.44 -9.34 39.61
C VAL A 76 18.33 -8.55 40.56
N PHE A 77 18.21 -8.87 41.84
CA PHE A 77 18.92 -8.20 42.91
C PHE A 77 20.21 -8.96 43.22
N VAL A 78 21.36 -8.28 43.13
CA VAL A 78 22.70 -8.87 43.33
C VAL A 78 23.51 -8.00 44.31
N GLY A 79 24.17 -8.60 45.31
CA GLY A 79 24.94 -7.90 46.35
C GLY A 79 25.75 -8.87 47.25
N GLU A 80 26.85 -8.38 47.83
CA GLU A 80 27.85 -9.16 48.57
C GLU A 80 27.32 -9.74 49.91
N ASP A 81 26.37 -9.04 50.55
CA ASP A 81 25.77 -9.45 51.84
C ASP A 81 24.33 -10.01 51.69
N GLY A 82 23.76 -9.97 50.47
CA GLY A 82 22.55 -10.66 50.02
C GLY A 82 21.21 -10.38 50.74
N THR A 83 21.14 -9.53 51.77
CA THR A 83 19.94 -9.41 52.63
C THR A 83 19.17 -8.11 52.39
N LEU A 84 17.89 -8.24 52.03
CA LEU A 84 16.94 -7.12 52.14
C LEU A 84 16.65 -6.90 53.63
N VAL A 85 17.16 -5.81 54.20
CA VAL A 85 17.04 -5.54 55.64
C VAL A 85 15.75 -4.77 55.91
N ARG A 86 14.92 -5.26 56.82
CA ARG A 86 13.70 -4.53 57.23
C ARG A 86 14.10 -3.36 58.14
N ASN A 87 13.85 -2.13 57.70
CA ASN A 87 14.04 -0.94 58.51
C ASN A 87 13.13 -1.03 59.75
N ARG A 88 13.73 -0.88 60.94
CA ARG A 88 13.03 -1.04 62.23
C ARG A 88 12.01 0.07 62.52
N ASP A 89 12.17 1.24 61.92
CA ASP A 89 11.32 2.41 62.18
C ASP A 89 10.15 2.48 61.20
N THR A 90 10.34 2.04 59.95
CA THR A 90 9.30 2.10 58.89
C THR A 90 8.67 0.74 58.58
N GLY A 91 9.32 -0.35 58.98
CA GLY A 91 8.91 -1.72 58.64
C GLY A 91 9.06 -2.08 57.16
N LEU A 92 9.62 -1.20 56.32
CA LEU A 92 9.85 -1.43 54.89
C LEU A 92 11.19 -2.15 54.68
N LEU A 93 11.29 -2.93 53.60
CA LEU A 93 12.54 -3.56 53.20
C LEU A 93 13.43 -2.50 52.52
N GLU A 94 14.63 -2.28 53.06
CA GLU A 94 15.65 -1.40 52.50
C GLU A 94 16.74 -2.20 51.80
N GLU A 95 17.19 -1.70 50.65
CA GLU A 95 18.27 -2.26 49.85
C GLU A 95 19.62 -1.87 50.48
N GLN A 96 20.11 -2.65 51.45
CA GLN A 96 21.46 -2.49 52.00
C GLN A 96 22.44 -3.39 51.21
N GLY A 97 23.34 -2.77 50.44
CA GLY A 97 24.39 -3.49 49.72
C GLY A 97 23.93 -4.32 48.51
N VAL A 98 22.69 -4.11 48.04
CA VAL A 98 22.09 -4.85 46.92
C VAL A 98 21.78 -3.88 45.78
N THR A 99 22.09 -4.28 44.54
CA THR A 99 21.78 -3.50 43.33
C THR A 99 20.81 -4.26 42.43
N ALA A 100 19.83 -3.54 41.88
CA ALA A 100 18.95 -4.06 40.86
C ALA A 100 19.68 -4.08 39.51
N THR A 101 19.70 -5.23 38.86
CA THR A 101 20.37 -5.46 37.58
C THR A 101 19.41 -6.08 36.57
N PHE A 102 19.57 -5.70 35.31
CA PHE A 102 18.77 -6.24 34.22
C PHE A 102 19.28 -7.64 33.85
N PRO A 103 18.45 -8.69 33.99
CA PRO A 103 18.94 -10.06 33.87
C PRO A 103 19.30 -10.42 32.42
N GLN A 104 20.35 -11.24 32.27
CA GLN A 104 20.88 -11.62 30.94
C GLN A 104 19.85 -12.29 30.03
N TRP A 105 18.96 -13.13 30.58
CA TRP A 105 17.90 -13.77 29.79
C TRP A 105 16.95 -12.73 29.18
N ALA A 106 16.61 -11.69 29.96
CA ALA A 106 15.72 -10.62 29.50
C ALA A 106 16.41 -9.76 28.43
N PHE A 107 17.72 -9.56 28.55
CA PHE A 107 18.54 -8.88 27.54
C PHE A 107 18.59 -9.65 26.22
N ILE A 108 18.84 -10.96 26.26
CA ILE A 108 18.82 -11.79 25.05
C ILE A 108 17.41 -11.77 24.43
N THR A 109 16.37 -11.89 25.26
CA THR A 109 14.97 -11.82 24.83
C THR A 109 14.66 -10.48 24.16
N LEU A 110 15.21 -9.37 24.67
CA LEU A 110 15.03 -8.04 24.12
C LEU A 110 15.64 -7.93 22.72
N LEU A 111 16.85 -8.45 22.52
CA LEU A 111 17.49 -8.44 21.20
C LEU A 111 16.70 -9.27 20.18
N VAL A 112 16.24 -10.45 20.59
CA VAL A 112 15.38 -11.29 19.74
C VAL A 112 14.07 -10.58 19.42
N LEU A 113 13.44 -9.94 20.41
CA LEU A 113 12.21 -9.18 20.24
C LEU A 113 12.39 -8.03 19.24
N LEU A 114 13.47 -7.27 19.32
CA LEU A 114 13.78 -6.19 18.37
C LEU A 114 13.89 -6.72 16.93
N VAL A 115 14.55 -7.86 16.73
CA VAL A 115 14.68 -8.50 15.41
C VAL A 115 13.32 -9.00 14.90
N VAL A 116 12.48 -9.59 15.77
CA VAL A 116 11.13 -10.04 15.41
C VAL A 116 10.23 -8.86 15.02
N ILE A 117 10.24 -7.78 15.80
CA ILE A 117 9.51 -6.54 15.49
C ILE A 117 9.97 -5.98 14.14
N ALA A 118 11.28 -5.97 13.86
CA ALA A 118 11.82 -5.53 12.59
C ALA A 118 11.28 -6.37 11.43
N ALA A 119 11.35 -7.70 11.55
CA ALA A 119 10.90 -8.61 10.51
C ALA A 119 9.40 -8.46 10.21
N LEU A 120 8.56 -8.36 11.25
CA LEU A 120 7.12 -8.15 11.11
C LEU A 120 6.80 -6.79 10.47
N SER A 121 7.45 -5.73 10.94
CA SER A 121 7.25 -4.37 10.45
C SER A 121 7.66 -4.21 8.97
N ILE A 122 8.83 -4.76 8.60
CA ILE A 122 9.35 -4.77 7.23
C ILE A 122 8.43 -5.60 6.33
N THR A 123 8.04 -6.79 6.75
CA THR A 123 7.17 -7.67 5.95
C THR A 123 5.81 -7.02 5.71
N GLY A 124 5.21 -6.43 6.75
CA GLY A 124 3.98 -5.67 6.62
C GLY A 124 4.13 -4.51 5.63
N SER A 125 5.21 -3.75 5.71
CA SER A 125 5.51 -2.65 4.78
C SER A 125 5.68 -3.10 3.33
N VAL A 126 6.36 -4.22 3.09
CA VAL A 126 6.51 -4.78 1.73
C VAL A 126 5.15 -5.22 1.16
N LEU A 127 4.31 -5.88 1.97
CA LEU A 127 2.96 -6.27 1.56
C LEU A 127 2.07 -5.06 1.29
N TRP A 128 2.17 -4.03 2.13
CA TRP A 128 1.44 -2.77 1.95
C TRP A 128 1.82 -2.07 0.63
N LYS A 129 3.11 -2.00 0.30
CA LYS A 129 3.58 -1.48 -1.00
C LYS A 129 3.07 -2.29 -2.19
N LYS A 130 3.04 -3.63 -2.06
CA LYS A 130 2.44 -4.50 -3.08
C LYS A 130 0.95 -4.19 -3.26
N ALA A 131 0.21 -3.98 -2.17
CA ALA A 131 -1.19 -3.60 -2.23
C ALA A 131 -1.39 -2.24 -2.92
N ASN A 132 -0.52 -1.26 -2.65
CA ASN A 132 -0.59 0.07 -3.26
C ASN A 132 -0.33 0.05 -4.77
N ARG A 133 0.49 -0.88 -5.27
CA ARG A 133 0.71 -1.05 -6.71
C ARG A 133 -0.48 -1.67 -7.42
N LEU A 134 -1.23 -2.52 -6.72
CA LEU A 134 -2.44 -3.17 -7.24
C LEU A 134 -3.67 -2.26 -7.14
N ASP A 135 -3.73 -1.38 -6.15
CA ASP A 135 -4.85 -0.46 -5.91
C ASP A 135 -4.32 0.89 -5.36
N PRO A 136 -3.72 1.74 -6.22
CA PRO A 136 -3.12 3.00 -5.81
C PRO A 136 -4.18 4.04 -5.40
N ALA A 137 -3.76 4.97 -4.54
CA ALA A 137 -4.55 6.17 -4.28
C ALA A 137 -4.47 7.16 -5.46
N ARG A 138 -5.49 7.99 -5.59
CA ARG A 138 -5.45 9.19 -6.44
C ARG A 138 -4.52 10.23 -5.80
N ARG A 139 -3.64 10.86 -6.58
CA ARG A 139 -2.81 11.98 -6.11
C ARG A 139 -3.64 13.21 -5.76
N ALA A 140 -4.79 13.39 -6.41
CA ALA A 140 -5.73 14.46 -6.07
C ALA A 140 -6.19 14.40 -4.60
N ASP A 141 -6.29 13.19 -4.03
CA ASP A 141 -6.58 12.96 -2.61
C ASP A 141 -5.28 12.95 -1.80
N LYS A 142 -4.74 14.14 -1.53
CA LYS A 142 -3.42 14.31 -0.88
C LYS A 142 -3.28 13.56 0.44
N THR A 143 -4.34 13.55 1.27
CA THR A 143 -4.28 12.92 2.60
C THR A 143 -4.23 11.41 2.48
N ARG A 144 -5.12 10.81 1.69
CA ARG A 144 -5.12 9.38 1.43
C ARG A 144 -3.85 8.95 0.72
N PHE A 145 -3.40 9.71 -0.28
CA PHE A 145 -2.16 9.44 -1.00
C PHE A 145 -0.95 9.46 -0.07
N PHE A 146 -0.84 10.47 0.81
CA PHE A 146 0.24 10.54 1.78
C PHE A 146 0.20 9.36 2.76
N VAL A 147 -0.93 9.16 3.44
CA VAL A 147 -1.07 8.11 4.46
C VAL A 147 -0.83 6.75 3.83
N GLN A 148 -1.51 6.44 2.72
CA GLN A 148 -1.38 5.14 2.06
C GLN A 148 0.06 4.84 1.63
N ASN A 149 0.84 5.83 1.19
CA ASN A 149 2.20 5.59 0.72
C ASN A 149 3.28 5.68 1.80
N GLN A 150 3.04 6.40 2.89
CA GLN A 150 3.99 6.55 3.99
C GLN A 150 3.64 5.72 5.23
N LEU A 151 2.51 5.01 5.24
CA LEU A 151 2.05 4.25 6.42
C LEU A 151 3.10 3.27 6.93
N GLY A 152 3.80 2.55 6.04
CA GLY A 152 4.86 1.62 6.44
C GLY A 152 5.97 2.29 7.26
N ALA A 153 6.44 3.46 6.83
CA ALA A 153 7.42 4.25 7.57
C ALA A 153 6.87 4.79 8.89
N ILE A 154 5.62 5.29 8.91
CA ILE A 154 4.97 5.78 10.13
C ILE A 154 4.89 4.66 11.17
N ILE A 155 4.42 3.47 10.76
CA ILE A 155 4.30 2.33 11.65
C ILE A 155 5.67 1.83 12.13
N ALA A 156 6.71 1.88 11.28
CA ALA A 156 8.07 1.57 11.73
C ALA A 156 8.55 2.52 12.84
N VAL A 157 8.26 3.82 12.77
CA VAL A 157 8.56 4.75 13.86
C VAL A 157 7.79 4.38 15.13
N VAL A 158 6.49 4.13 15.00
CA VAL A 158 5.62 3.77 16.14
C VAL A 158 6.14 2.51 16.84
N ALA A 159 6.54 1.48 16.09
CA ALA A 159 6.94 0.18 16.63
C ALA A 159 8.34 0.15 17.28
N PHE A 160 9.18 1.16 17.07
CA PHE A 160 10.57 1.18 17.54
C PHE A 160 10.89 2.35 18.47
N LEU A 161 10.39 3.54 18.17
CA LEU A 161 10.84 4.77 18.82
C LEU A 161 10.60 4.73 20.35
N PRO A 162 9.40 4.39 20.85
CA PRO A 162 9.17 4.29 22.30
C PRO A 162 10.07 3.27 22.98
N LEU A 163 10.18 2.05 22.43
CA LEU A 163 11.03 1.00 23.01
C LEU A 163 12.52 1.39 23.02
N VAL A 164 13.04 1.95 21.93
CA VAL A 164 14.45 2.40 21.86
C VAL A 164 14.75 3.49 22.87
N ILE A 165 13.86 4.48 23.02
CA ILE A 165 14.00 5.52 24.05
C ILE A 165 14.05 4.90 25.44
N LEU A 166 13.14 3.96 25.74
CA LEU A 166 13.06 3.34 27.06
C LEU A 166 14.23 2.40 27.36
N ILE A 167 14.89 1.81 26.36
CA ILE A 167 16.15 1.08 26.55
C ILE A 167 17.22 2.02 27.11
N PHE A 168 17.39 3.21 26.52
CA PHE A 168 18.39 4.17 27.02
C PHE A 168 18.04 4.73 28.40
N LEU A 169 16.76 4.89 28.71
CA LEU A 169 16.27 5.35 30.00
C LEU A 169 16.20 4.26 31.09
N ASN A 170 16.45 2.98 30.76
CA ASN A 170 16.31 1.90 31.72
C ASN A 170 17.39 1.96 32.81
N LYS A 171 17.02 2.20 34.07
CA LYS A 171 17.99 2.35 35.16
C LYS A 171 18.71 1.05 35.56
N ASP A 172 18.09 -0.10 35.30
CA ASP A 172 18.58 -1.41 35.75
C ASP A 172 19.55 -2.05 34.73
N MET A 173 19.66 -1.50 33.52
CA MET A 173 20.65 -1.90 32.51
C MET A 173 22.00 -1.21 32.70
N ASP A 174 23.09 -1.96 32.49
CA ASP A 174 24.43 -1.39 32.45
C ASP A 174 24.71 -0.62 31.14
N LYS A 175 25.85 0.09 31.08
CA LYS A 175 26.24 0.91 29.93
C LYS A 175 26.42 0.09 28.65
N GLY A 176 26.96 -1.12 28.75
CA GLY A 176 27.19 -2.02 27.61
C GLY A 176 25.89 -2.60 27.07
N GLN A 177 24.97 -3.00 27.94
CA GLN A 177 23.62 -3.45 27.56
C GLN A 177 22.84 -2.35 26.83
N LYS A 178 22.82 -1.14 27.39
CA LYS A 178 22.18 0.02 26.74
C LYS A 178 22.77 0.35 25.39
N ALA A 179 24.10 0.41 25.31
CA ALA A 179 24.80 0.70 24.06
C ALA A 179 24.46 -0.36 23.00
N THR A 180 24.52 -1.64 23.36
CA THR A 180 24.27 -2.74 22.43
C THR A 180 22.82 -2.77 21.95
N ALA A 181 21.85 -2.84 22.87
CA ALA A 181 20.44 -2.90 22.48
C ALA A 181 19.96 -1.61 21.82
N GLY A 182 20.46 -0.45 22.27
CA GLY A 182 20.18 0.84 21.67
C GLY A 182 20.67 0.93 20.21
N ILE A 183 21.92 0.54 19.93
CA ILE A 183 22.46 0.52 18.57
C ILE A 183 21.69 -0.46 17.68
N VAL A 184 21.47 -1.69 18.15
CA VAL A 184 20.69 -2.69 17.40
C VAL A 184 19.29 -2.17 17.09
N GLY A 185 18.61 -1.59 18.09
CA GLY A 185 17.28 -1.01 17.91
C GLY A 185 17.26 0.14 16.90
N VAL A 186 18.22 1.07 16.97
CA VAL A 186 18.32 2.19 16.01
C VAL A 186 18.60 1.72 14.58
N VAL A 187 19.52 0.77 14.39
CA VAL A 187 19.84 0.23 13.06
C VAL A 187 18.61 -0.49 12.46
N LEU A 188 17.93 -1.32 13.24
CA LEU A 188 16.71 -2.00 12.80
C LEU A 188 15.58 -1.02 12.50
N ALA A 189 15.40 0.01 13.33
CA ALA A 189 14.40 1.06 13.11
C ALA A 189 14.69 1.83 11.82
N ALA A 190 15.95 2.22 11.57
CA ALA A 190 16.35 2.92 10.36
C ALA A 190 16.12 2.05 9.10
N LEU A 191 16.45 0.75 9.17
CA LEU A 191 16.17 -0.19 8.09
C LEU A 191 14.66 -0.33 7.85
N ALA A 192 13.87 -0.52 8.90
CA ALA A 192 12.43 -0.65 8.81
C ALA A 192 11.77 0.61 8.24
N LEU A 193 12.24 1.80 8.65
CA LEU A 193 11.78 3.08 8.13
C LEU A 193 12.13 3.25 6.66
N PHE A 194 13.37 2.96 6.26
CA PHE A 194 13.79 3.05 4.85
C PHE A 194 13.01 2.10 3.95
N VAL A 195 12.81 0.84 4.39
CA VAL A 195 12.00 -0.12 3.64
C VAL A 195 10.51 0.23 3.69
N GLY A 196 10.04 0.86 4.77
CA GLY A 196 8.67 1.32 4.95
C GLY A 196 8.29 2.51 4.07
N ALA A 197 9.23 3.43 3.84
CA ALA A 197 9.01 4.65 3.05
C ALA A 197 8.86 4.31 1.56
N ASP A 198 7.78 4.75 0.93
CA ASP A 198 7.62 4.64 -0.53
C ASP A 198 8.08 5.93 -1.21
N PHE A 199 9.21 5.85 -1.91
CA PHE A 199 9.84 6.99 -2.60
C PHE A 199 9.33 7.19 -4.03
N ASN A 200 8.73 6.16 -4.63
CA ASN A 200 8.09 6.28 -5.94
C ASN A 200 6.70 5.64 -5.90
N PRO A 201 5.75 6.28 -5.19
CA PRO A 201 4.41 5.75 -5.02
C PRO A 201 3.61 5.82 -6.34
N PRO A 202 3.00 4.70 -6.77
CA PRO A 202 2.11 4.70 -7.93
C PRO A 202 0.85 5.50 -7.64
N SER A 203 0.27 6.09 -8.69
CA SER A 203 -1.02 6.76 -8.59
C SER A 203 -1.96 6.38 -9.73
N VAL A 204 -3.26 6.60 -9.51
CA VAL A 204 -4.27 6.37 -10.55
C VAL A 204 -3.97 7.22 -11.79
N GLU A 205 -3.51 8.46 -11.61
CA GLU A 205 -3.16 9.37 -12.70
C GLU A 205 -1.99 8.82 -13.54
N GLN A 206 -0.96 8.24 -12.91
CA GLN A 206 0.14 7.61 -13.64
C GLN A 206 -0.33 6.41 -14.47
N TYR A 207 -1.13 5.51 -13.89
CA TYR A 207 -1.66 4.37 -14.61
C TYR A 207 -2.67 4.76 -15.68
N THR A 208 -3.40 5.86 -15.47
CA THR A 208 -4.29 6.44 -16.49
C THR A 208 -3.48 6.97 -17.66
N ALA A 209 -2.37 7.69 -17.41
CA ALA A 209 -1.51 8.19 -18.48
C ALA A 209 -0.91 7.05 -19.30
N ASP A 210 -0.39 5.99 -18.65
CA ASP A 210 0.13 4.83 -19.38
C ASP A 210 -0.99 4.12 -20.19
N GLN A 211 -2.18 3.94 -19.61
CA GLN A 211 -3.34 3.34 -20.31
C GLN A 211 -3.79 4.20 -21.49
N SER A 212 -3.86 5.52 -21.32
CA SER A 212 -4.19 6.46 -22.38
C SER A 212 -3.14 6.45 -23.50
N ALA A 213 -1.86 6.31 -23.18
CA ALA A 213 -0.81 6.16 -24.19
C ALA A 213 -1.01 4.87 -24.99
N VAL A 214 -1.25 3.73 -24.32
CA VAL A 214 -1.53 2.44 -24.98
C VAL A 214 -2.73 2.55 -25.92
N ILE A 215 -3.86 3.09 -25.45
CA ILE A 215 -5.07 3.25 -26.27
C ILE A 215 -4.79 4.15 -27.48
N GLN A 216 -4.06 5.24 -27.29
CA GLN A 216 -3.72 6.16 -28.39
C GLN A 216 -2.77 5.55 -29.42
N LEU A 217 -1.86 4.66 -29.00
CA LEU A 217 -0.87 4.01 -29.85
C LEU A 217 -1.37 2.73 -30.54
N LEU A 218 -2.34 2.03 -29.95
CA LEU A 218 -2.79 0.71 -30.43
C LEU A 218 -4.28 0.67 -30.80
N GLY A 219 -5.04 1.72 -30.52
CA GLY A 219 -6.49 1.78 -30.75
C GLY A 219 -7.32 1.00 -29.73
N LYS A 220 -6.67 0.27 -28.81
CA LYS A 220 -7.29 -0.55 -27.77
C LYS A 220 -6.37 -0.66 -26.55
N ASP A 221 -6.96 -0.92 -25.38
CA ASP A 221 -6.21 -1.24 -24.15
C ASP A 221 -5.76 -2.70 -24.17
N GLU A 222 -4.77 -3.00 -25.01
CA GLU A 222 -4.18 -4.32 -25.13
C GLU A 222 -2.66 -4.21 -25.16
N VAL A 223 -1.99 -4.86 -24.20
CA VAL A 223 -0.54 -4.88 -24.05
C VAL A 223 -0.08 -6.31 -23.87
N VAL A 224 1.23 -6.51 -24.06
CA VAL A 224 1.85 -7.82 -23.87
C VAL A 224 2.91 -7.78 -22.80
N TRP A 225 3.08 -8.90 -22.10
CA TRP A 225 4.11 -9.05 -21.08
C TRP A 225 4.48 -10.50 -20.87
N VAL A 226 5.60 -10.71 -20.18
CA VAL A 226 6.04 -12.03 -19.67
C VAL A 226 6.08 -12.00 -18.15
N ASP A 227 6.22 -13.15 -17.49
CA ASP A 227 6.36 -13.21 -16.03
C ASP A 227 7.57 -12.42 -15.51
N GLY A 228 8.65 -12.37 -16.28
CA GLY A 228 9.83 -11.56 -15.99
C GLY A 228 9.61 -10.05 -16.18
N GLY A 229 10.41 -9.23 -15.48
CA GLY A 229 10.39 -7.77 -15.65
C GLY A 229 9.24 -7.03 -14.96
N LYS A 230 9.24 -5.70 -15.09
CA LYS A 230 8.28 -4.78 -14.45
C LYS A 230 7.49 -3.92 -15.44
N VAL A 231 7.70 -4.13 -16.74
CA VAL A 231 7.09 -3.32 -17.79
C VAL A 231 6.23 -4.21 -18.68
N TYR A 232 5.24 -3.60 -19.30
CA TYR A 232 4.49 -4.20 -20.41
C TYR A 232 4.84 -3.48 -21.72
N HIS A 233 4.62 -4.17 -22.81
CA HIS A 233 5.09 -3.86 -24.15
C HIS A 233 3.90 -3.68 -25.11
N VAL A 234 4.14 -2.99 -26.21
CA VAL A 234 3.09 -2.67 -27.19
C VAL A 234 2.86 -3.77 -28.22
N CYS A 235 3.80 -4.71 -28.37
CA CYS A 235 3.70 -5.84 -29.30
C CYS A 235 4.56 -7.03 -28.88
N ASP A 236 4.27 -8.22 -29.42
CA ASP A 236 4.87 -9.48 -28.99
C ASP A 236 6.20 -9.83 -29.70
N GLU A 237 6.52 -9.15 -30.81
CA GLU A 237 7.72 -9.43 -31.61
C GLU A 237 9.01 -8.76 -31.09
N VAL A 238 9.02 -8.28 -29.84
CA VAL A 238 10.16 -7.53 -29.30
C VAL A 238 11.16 -8.43 -28.56
N PRO A 239 12.49 -8.24 -28.74
CA PRO A 239 13.49 -9.07 -28.07
C PRO A 239 13.39 -9.07 -26.54
N ALA A 240 12.85 -8.01 -25.95
CA ALA A 240 12.70 -7.85 -24.50
C ALA A 240 11.80 -8.91 -23.84
N ILE A 241 10.86 -9.49 -24.58
CA ILE A 241 9.93 -10.53 -24.09
C ILE A 241 10.19 -11.90 -24.69
N GLN A 242 11.08 -12.01 -25.68
CA GLN A 242 11.54 -13.28 -26.25
C GLN A 242 12.57 -13.98 -25.34
N THR A 243 12.23 -14.10 -24.07
CA THR A 243 13.07 -14.68 -23.02
C THR A 243 12.89 -16.19 -22.86
N GLY A 244 11.99 -16.80 -23.64
CA GLY A 244 11.53 -18.19 -23.49
C GLY A 244 10.41 -18.37 -22.43
N SER A 245 9.94 -17.27 -21.84
CA SER A 245 8.77 -17.27 -20.96
C SER A 245 7.46 -17.22 -21.78
N GLU A 246 6.36 -17.66 -21.18
CA GLU A 246 5.02 -17.51 -21.77
C GLU A 246 4.70 -16.03 -21.96
N ILE A 247 4.40 -15.65 -23.21
CA ILE A 247 3.92 -14.31 -23.57
C ILE A 247 2.42 -14.26 -23.26
N ARG A 248 2.01 -13.23 -22.52
CA ARG A 248 0.62 -12.98 -22.17
C ARG A 248 0.16 -11.67 -22.77
N THR A 249 -1.10 -11.65 -23.17
CA THR A 249 -1.77 -10.49 -23.76
C THR A 249 -3.00 -10.17 -22.95
N GLY A 250 -3.28 -8.88 -22.75
CA GLY A 250 -4.46 -8.43 -22.03
C GLY A 250 -4.42 -6.93 -21.79
N THR A 251 -5.27 -6.43 -20.89
CA THR A 251 -5.35 -4.99 -20.61
C THR A 251 -4.19 -4.50 -19.76
N THR A 252 -3.92 -3.19 -19.77
CA THR A 252 -2.96 -2.56 -18.84
C THR A 252 -3.27 -2.88 -17.38
N ALA A 253 -4.55 -2.95 -16.99
CA ALA A 253 -4.95 -3.35 -15.64
C ALA A 253 -4.56 -4.81 -15.31
N GLN A 254 -4.68 -5.74 -16.26
CA GLN A 254 -4.24 -7.13 -16.11
C GLN A 254 -2.71 -7.24 -16.06
N ALA A 255 -2.00 -6.42 -16.83
CA ALA A 255 -0.54 -6.33 -16.76
C ALA A 255 -0.08 -5.84 -15.38
N VAL A 256 -0.71 -4.80 -14.83
CA VAL A 256 -0.46 -4.30 -13.46
C VAL A 256 -0.75 -5.37 -12.42
N GLU A 257 -1.82 -6.13 -12.58
CA GLU A 257 -2.13 -7.27 -11.73
C GLU A 257 -1.01 -8.33 -11.76
N ALA A 258 -0.44 -8.60 -12.93
CA ALA A 258 0.72 -9.46 -13.13
C ALA A 258 2.06 -8.84 -12.67
N GLY A 259 2.03 -7.67 -12.03
CA GLY A 259 3.22 -6.99 -11.49
C GLY A 259 3.97 -6.12 -12.50
N LYS A 260 3.37 -5.83 -13.66
CA LYS A 260 3.91 -4.92 -14.68
C LYS A 260 3.39 -3.52 -14.44
N ILE A 261 4.22 -2.69 -13.82
CA ILE A 261 3.78 -1.44 -13.19
C ILE A 261 3.75 -0.24 -14.14
N ARG A 262 4.20 -0.38 -15.38
CA ARG A 262 4.29 0.74 -16.34
C ARG A 262 4.50 0.30 -17.78
N LEU A 263 4.18 1.20 -18.71
CA LEU A 263 4.54 1.07 -20.12
C LEU A 263 6.06 1.20 -20.32
N THR A 264 6.61 0.42 -21.24
CA THR A 264 7.99 0.56 -21.72
C THR A 264 8.25 1.95 -22.30
N LEU A 265 9.39 2.55 -21.94
CA LEU A 265 9.85 3.82 -22.54
C LEU A 265 10.51 3.60 -23.92
N GLN A 266 10.49 2.38 -24.44
CA GLN A 266 11.03 2.02 -25.76
C GLN A 266 9.93 1.77 -26.79
N PHE A 267 8.68 2.17 -26.49
CA PHE A 267 7.51 1.85 -27.32
C PHE A 267 7.70 2.27 -28.78
N GLY A 268 8.33 3.42 -29.08
CA GLY A 268 8.58 3.83 -30.48
C GLY A 268 9.47 2.86 -31.26
N SER A 269 10.45 2.25 -30.60
CA SER A 269 11.27 1.19 -31.22
C SER A 269 10.52 -0.13 -31.37
N GLU A 270 9.63 -0.44 -30.42
CA GLU A 270 8.79 -1.64 -30.43
C GLU A 270 7.74 -1.57 -31.54
N LEU A 271 7.01 -0.44 -31.67
CA LEU A 271 6.06 -0.19 -32.75
C LEU A 271 6.73 -0.40 -34.12
N ARG A 272 7.93 0.17 -34.32
CA ARG A 272 8.70 0.01 -35.57
C ARG A 272 9.09 -1.45 -35.84
N ALA A 273 9.50 -2.18 -34.81
CA ALA A 273 9.86 -3.60 -34.94
C ALA A 273 8.68 -4.47 -35.36
N CYS A 274 7.48 -4.09 -34.91
CA CYS A 274 6.24 -4.81 -35.15
C CYS A 274 5.45 -4.29 -36.36
N GLY A 275 6.04 -3.37 -37.14
CA GLY A 275 5.40 -2.79 -38.33
C GLY A 275 4.17 -1.94 -38.03
N LEU A 276 4.04 -1.44 -36.80
CA LEU A 276 2.96 -0.56 -36.37
C LEU A 276 3.31 0.90 -36.67
N PRO A 277 2.31 1.77 -36.94
CA PRO A 277 2.50 3.20 -37.09
C PRO A 277 3.26 3.78 -35.88
N VAL A 278 4.22 4.66 -36.14
CA VAL A 278 4.99 5.36 -35.09
C VAL A 278 4.64 6.84 -35.15
N PRO A 279 4.24 7.47 -34.03
CA PRO A 279 4.00 8.91 -33.99
C PRO A 279 5.28 9.69 -34.29
N GLU A 280 5.16 10.84 -34.97
CA GLU A 280 6.29 11.74 -35.24
C GLU A 280 6.85 12.38 -33.95
N ASN A 281 6.02 12.49 -32.91
CA ASN A 281 6.40 13.00 -31.59
C ASN A 281 6.63 11.89 -30.55
N ASP A 282 7.08 10.70 -30.97
CA ASP A 282 7.35 9.56 -30.08
C ASP A 282 8.38 9.88 -28.98
N GLU A 283 9.40 10.68 -29.28
CA GLU A 283 10.38 11.16 -28.30
C GLU A 283 9.74 12.06 -27.22
N GLU A 284 8.83 12.95 -27.61
CA GLU A 284 8.12 13.85 -26.69
C GLU A 284 7.19 13.08 -25.75
N ILE A 285 6.44 12.13 -26.31
CA ILE A 285 5.58 11.20 -25.54
C ILE A 285 6.45 10.39 -24.56
N THR A 286 7.61 9.91 -25.00
CA THR A 286 8.53 9.14 -24.16
C THR A 286 9.04 9.95 -22.97
N GLU A 287 9.42 11.21 -23.19
CA GLU A 287 9.87 12.10 -22.11
C GLU A 287 8.73 12.43 -21.14
N ALA A 288 7.53 12.70 -21.66
CA ALA A 288 6.35 12.94 -20.84
C ALA A 288 6.02 11.72 -19.97
N LEU A 289 6.00 10.51 -20.54
CA LEU A 289 5.80 9.27 -19.80
C LEU A 289 6.89 9.04 -18.76
N ARG A 290 8.16 9.30 -19.09
CA ARG A 290 9.27 9.21 -18.13
C ARG A 290 9.06 10.12 -16.93
N ALA A 291 8.69 11.37 -17.16
CA ALA A 291 8.40 12.35 -16.13
C ALA A 291 7.19 11.96 -15.26
N ILE A 292 6.10 11.52 -15.88
CA ILE A 292 4.89 11.03 -15.19
C ILE A 292 5.23 9.81 -14.33
N GLN A 293 5.95 8.83 -14.88
CA GLN A 293 6.41 7.63 -14.17
C GLN A 293 7.43 7.94 -13.06
N ALA A 294 8.16 9.04 -13.16
CA ALA A 294 9.01 9.57 -12.09
C ALA A 294 8.21 10.34 -11.02
N GLY A 295 6.91 10.55 -11.23
CA GLY A 295 6.02 11.19 -10.27
C GLY A 295 5.86 12.70 -10.44
N GLN A 296 6.25 13.27 -11.58
CA GLN A 296 5.92 14.65 -11.90
C GLN A 296 4.41 14.82 -12.10
N VAL A 297 3.87 15.95 -11.64
CA VAL A 297 2.42 16.21 -11.60
C VAL A 297 1.98 17.29 -12.57
N ASP A 298 2.92 18.08 -13.08
CA ASP A 298 2.64 19.18 -14.02
C ASP A 298 2.91 18.78 -15.48
N THR A 299 3.31 17.53 -15.70
CA THR A 299 3.58 16.97 -17.03
C THR A 299 2.29 16.46 -17.65
N VAL A 300 1.92 17.03 -18.79
CA VAL A 300 0.80 16.55 -19.61
C VAL A 300 1.32 15.55 -20.63
N LEU A 301 0.61 14.44 -20.83
CA LEU A 301 0.91 13.50 -21.89
C LEU A 301 0.50 14.11 -23.24
N PRO A 302 1.43 14.38 -24.17
CA PRO A 302 1.07 14.88 -25.49
C PRO A 302 0.32 13.81 -26.29
N ALA A 303 -0.62 14.24 -27.13
CA ALA A 303 -1.31 13.35 -28.06
C ALA A 303 -0.35 12.92 -29.19
N PRO A 304 -0.45 11.68 -29.69
CA PRO A 304 0.29 11.24 -30.87
C PRO A 304 0.00 12.09 -32.11
N VAL A 305 1.06 12.50 -32.79
CA VAL A 305 1.03 13.15 -34.09
C VAL A 305 1.40 12.11 -35.15
N TRP A 306 0.51 11.87 -36.10
CA TRP A 306 0.70 10.88 -37.16
C TRP A 306 1.03 11.57 -38.48
N ALA A 307 2.01 11.03 -39.21
CA ALA A 307 2.40 11.56 -40.52
C ALA A 307 1.25 11.50 -41.55
N ASP A 308 0.48 10.40 -41.52
CA ASP A 308 -0.79 10.25 -42.20
C ASP A 308 -1.90 10.02 -41.15
N PRO A 309 -2.93 10.89 -41.06
CA PRO A 309 -4.07 10.67 -40.18
C PRO A 309 -4.80 9.33 -40.42
N ALA A 310 -4.69 8.73 -41.61
CA ALA A 310 -5.26 7.43 -41.91
C ALA A 310 -4.50 6.26 -41.25
N GLU A 311 -3.25 6.49 -40.84
CA GLU A 311 -2.44 5.52 -40.08
C GLU A 311 -2.69 5.60 -38.57
N ALA A 312 -3.47 6.58 -38.10
CA ALA A 312 -3.86 6.67 -36.71
C ALA A 312 -4.67 5.41 -36.31
N PRO A 313 -4.28 4.68 -35.25
CA PRO A 313 -4.97 3.49 -34.77
C PRO A 313 -6.42 3.75 -34.34
N ILE A 314 -6.78 5.02 -34.11
CA ILE A 314 -8.09 5.45 -33.68
C ILE A 314 -8.72 6.37 -34.73
N VAL A 315 -9.87 5.97 -35.27
CA VAL A 315 -10.89 6.94 -35.70
C VAL A 315 -11.74 7.20 -34.47
N VAL A 316 -11.42 8.23 -33.69
CA VAL A 316 -12.31 8.71 -32.62
C VAL A 316 -13.41 9.51 -33.30
N GLU A 317 -14.59 8.94 -33.51
CA GLU A 317 -15.80 9.75 -33.68
C GLU A 317 -16.07 10.45 -32.34
N GLU A 318 -15.61 11.70 -32.24
CA GLU A 318 -15.89 12.69 -31.19
C GLU A 318 -15.42 12.35 -29.75
N ALA A 319 -14.19 12.73 -29.42
CA ALA A 319 -13.84 13.04 -28.04
C ALA A 319 -14.44 14.41 -27.65
N PRO A 320 -15.02 14.60 -26.45
CA PRO A 320 -15.37 15.92 -25.96
C PRO A 320 -14.09 16.75 -25.81
N ALA A 321 -14.10 17.95 -26.38
CA ALA A 321 -13.04 18.95 -26.26
C ALA A 321 -12.70 19.28 -24.79
N PRO A 322 -11.47 19.76 -24.51
CA PRO A 322 -10.94 20.01 -23.16
C PRO A 322 -11.80 20.94 -22.27
#